data_AF-A0A1I1AJF6-F1
#
_entry.id   AF-A0A1I1AJF6-F1
#
_cell.length_a   1.000
_cell.length_b   1.000
_cell.length_c   1.000
_cell.angle_alpha   90.00
_cell.angle_beta   90.00
_cell.angle_gamma   90.00
#
_symmetry.space_group_name_H-M   'P 1'
#
loop_
_entity.id
_entity.type
_entity.pdbx_description
1 polymer ?
#
loop_
_entity_poly.entity_id
_entity_poly.type
_entity_poly.pdbx_seq_one_letter_code
_entity_poly.pdbx_strand_id
1 'polypeptide(L)' 'MKISPKTMGIVYCLLGILFTYVAIQSADGTIWNFLTILLAFFATLDFGVGIRMLIIHFKLKNQNKKK' A
#
# COMPACT_ATOMS: atom_id res chain seq x y z
N MET A 1 -8.18 -7.70 -20.99
CA MET A 1 -8.67 -6.63 -20.08
C MET A 1 -7.51 -5.71 -19.75
N LYS A 2 -7.55 -4.43 -20.12
CA LYS A 2 -6.51 -3.45 -19.75
C LYS A 2 -6.70 -3.11 -18.26
N ILE A 3 -6.04 -3.85 -17.38
CA ILE A 3 -5.98 -3.51 -15.95
C ILE A 3 -5.30 -2.14 -15.88
N SER A 4 -6.10 -1.10 -15.67
CA SER A 4 -5.58 0.26 -15.63
C SER A 4 -4.61 0.36 -14.46
N PRO A 5 -3.37 0.88 -14.67
CA PRO A 5 -2.38 1.04 -13.60
C PRO A 5 -2.94 1.77 -12.37
N LYS A 6 -3.90 2.66 -12.59
CA LYS A 6 -4.66 3.39 -11.56
C LYS A 6 -5.45 2.47 -10.62
N THR A 7 -6.12 1.46 -11.15
CA THR A 7 -6.91 0.51 -10.34
C THR A 7 -5.99 -0.40 -9.54
N MET A 8 -4.88 -0.84 -10.15
CA MET A 8 -3.89 -1.69 -9.47
C MET A 8 -3.28 -0.98 -8.26
N GLY A 9 -2.97 0.32 -8.36
CA GLY A 9 -2.41 1.11 -7.25
C GLY A 9 -3.35 1.28 -6.05
N ILE A 10 -4.66 1.47 -6.33
CA ILE A 10 -5.68 1.54 -5.28
C ILE A 10 -5.80 0.19 -4.57
N VAL A 11 -5.78 -0.91 -5.33
CA VAL A 11 -5.83 -2.27 -4.77
C VAL A 11 -4.63 -2.54 -3.88
N TYR A 12 -3.41 -2.19 -4.30
CA TYR A 12 -2.20 -2.35 -3.46
C TYR A 12 -2.27 -1.50 -2.18
N CYS A 13 -2.76 -0.26 -2.27
CA CYS A 13 -2.98 0.57 -1.06
C CYS A 13 -3.99 -0.06 -0.10
N LEU A 14 -5.12 -0.55 -0.60
CA LEU A 14 -6.14 -1.23 0.21
C LEU A 14 -5.59 -2.52 0.83
N LEU A 15 -4.81 -3.28 0.07
CA LEU A 15 -4.19 -4.52 0.53
C LEU A 15 -3.16 -4.25 1.64
N GLY A 16 -2.34 -3.20 1.52
CA GLY A 16 -1.41 -2.78 2.58
C GLY A 16 -2.10 -2.36 3.88
N ILE A 17 -3.26 -1.69 3.79
CA ILE A 17 -4.09 -1.36 4.96
C ILE A 17 -4.64 -2.64 5.61
N LEU A 18 -5.11 -3.60 4.79
CA LEU A 18 -5.61 -4.88 5.28
C LEU A 18 -4.52 -5.67 5.99
N PHE A 19 -3.33 -5.77 5.41
CA PHE A 19 -2.19 -6.44 6.04
C PHE A 19 -1.77 -5.77 7.35
N THR A 20 -1.83 -4.45 7.42
CA THR A 20 -1.55 -3.69 8.66
C THR A 20 -2.59 -4.02 9.74
N TYR A 21 -3.88 -4.07 9.39
CA TYR A 21 -4.94 -4.43 10.32
C TYR A 21 -4.76 -5.86 10.88
N VAL A 22 -4.45 -6.82 10.01
CA VAL A 22 -4.17 -8.20 10.41
C VAL A 22 -2.90 -8.29 11.26
N ALA A 23 -1.87 -7.51 10.96
CA ALA A 23 -0.64 -7.45 11.76
C ALA A 23 -0.91 -6.97 13.19
N ILE A 24 -1.74 -5.94 13.36
CA ILE A 24 -2.14 -5.40 14.67
C ILE A 24 -2.95 -6.44 15.45
N GLN A 25 -3.91 -7.10 14.81
CA GLN A 25 -4.67 -8.21 15.42
C GLN A 25 -3.77 -9.39 15.80
N SER A 26 -2.72 -9.66 15.03
CA SER A 26 -1.77 -10.76 15.31
C SER A 26 -0.74 -10.41 16.38
N ALA A 27 -0.65 -9.14 16.78
CA ALA A 27 0.21 -8.66 17.84
C ALA A 27 -0.44 -8.92 19.22
N ASP A 28 -0.73 -10.19 19.52
CA ASP A 28 -1.26 -10.58 20.82
C ASP A 28 -0.17 -10.39 21.89
N GLY A 29 -0.29 -9.32 22.68
CA GLY A 29 0.58 -8.99 23.81
C GLY A 29 1.97 -8.42 23.45
N THR A 30 2.51 -8.69 22.26
CA THR A 30 3.78 -8.09 21.81
C THR A 30 3.86 -7.92 20.29
N ILE A 31 4.46 -6.81 19.86
CA ILE A 31 4.70 -6.48 18.45
C ILE A 31 5.88 -7.30 17.90
N TRP A 32 6.69 -7.89 18.78
CA TRP A 32 7.88 -8.68 18.42
C TRP A 32 7.56 -10.09 17.88
N ASN A 33 6.29 -10.43 17.72
CA ASN A 33 5.91 -11.70 17.14
C ASN A 33 6.39 -11.78 15.68
N PHE A 34 7.02 -12.90 15.30
CA PHE A 34 7.56 -13.10 13.96
C PHE A 34 6.50 -12.87 12.87
N LEU A 35 5.27 -13.34 13.11
CA LEU A 35 4.15 -13.11 12.18
C LEU A 35 3.79 -11.63 12.03
N THR A 36 3.76 -10.87 13.13
CA THR A 36 3.47 -9.42 13.10
C THR A 36 4.53 -8.67 12.30
N ILE A 37 5.82 -8.99 12.50
CA ILE A 37 6.93 -8.37 11.76
C ILE A 37 6.84 -8.72 10.28
N LEU A 38 6.55 -9.99 9.95
CA LEU A 38 6.41 -10.43 8.57
C LEU A 38 5.22 -9.75 7.86
N LEU A 39 4.06 -9.66 8.52
CA LEU A 39 2.88 -8.96 8.00
C LEU A 39 3.16 -7.45 7.83
N ALA A 40 3.86 -6.82 8.77
CA ALA A 40 4.27 -5.42 8.65
C ALA A 40 5.26 -5.21 7.50
N PHE A 41 6.16 -6.17 7.24
CA PHE A 41 7.07 -6.12 6.09
C PHE A 41 6.31 -6.17 4.77
N PHE A 42 5.35 -7.10 4.62
CA PHE A 42 4.48 -7.16 3.44
C PHE A 42 3.67 -5.87 3.27
N ALA A 43 3.04 -5.38 4.35
CA ALA A 43 2.33 -4.11 4.33
C ALA A 43 3.21 -2.95 3.87
N THR A 44 4.49 -2.91 4.28
CA THR A 44 5.43 -1.86 3.87
C THR A 44 5.73 -1.91 2.37
N LEU A 45 5.86 -3.11 1.78
CA LEU A 45 6.03 -3.28 0.33
C LEU A 45 4.79 -2.79 -0.43
N ASP A 46 3.60 -3.20 0.02
CA ASP A 46 2.31 -2.77 -0.56
C ASP A 46 2.11 -1.25 -0.48
N PHE A 47 2.42 -0.65 0.68
CA PHE A 47 2.39 0.80 0.86
C PHE A 47 3.42 1.51 -0.02
N GLY A 48 4.63 0.98 -0.18
CA GLY A 48 5.65 1.55 -1.06
C GLY A 48 5.19 1.60 -2.53
N VAL A 49 4.56 0.54 -3.01
CA VAL A 49 3.96 0.49 -4.36
C VAL A 49 2.76 1.44 -4.47
N GLY A 50 1.88 1.46 -3.47
CA GLY A 50 0.72 2.36 -3.41
C GLY A 50 1.12 3.84 -3.41
N ILE A 51 2.08 4.22 -2.57
CA ILE A 51 2.66 5.58 -2.50
C ILE A 51 3.27 5.95 -3.85
N ARG A 52 4.05 5.07 -4.47
CA ARG A 52 4.64 5.32 -5.79
C ARG A 52 3.57 5.59 -6.85
N MET A 53 2.48 4.84 -6.84
CA MET A 53 1.36 5.08 -7.77
C MET A 53 0.60 6.38 -7.46
N LEU A 54 0.41 6.73 -6.19
CA LEU A 54 -0.16 8.02 -5.79
C LEU A 54 0.72 9.18 -6.27
N ILE A 55 2.04 9.11 -6.07
CA ILE A 55 2.98 10.13 -6.55
C ILE A 55 2.90 10.28 -8.07
N ILE A 56 2.85 9.17 -8.82
CA ILE A 56 2.67 9.21 -10.28
C ILE A 56 1.35 9.91 -10.63
N HIS A 57 0.26 9.62 -9.92
CA HIS A 57 -1.03 10.26 -10.15
C HIS A 57 -0.98 11.77 -9.87
N PHE A 58 -0.40 12.20 -8.75
CA PHE A 58 -0.22 13.62 -8.43
C PHE A 58 0.68 14.34 -9.44
N LYS A 59 1.79 13.70 -9.85
CA LYS A 59 2.71 14.24 -10.87
C LYS A 59 2.02 14.41 -12.23
N LEU A 60 1.21 13.42 -12.64
CA LEU A 60 0.47 13.45 -13.90
C LEU A 60 -0.67 14.49 -13.86
N LYS A 61 -1.36 14.64 -12.72
CA LYS A 61 -2.39 15.67 -12.49
C LYS A 61 -1.80 17.08 -12.54
N ASN A 62 -0.57 17.28 -12.04
CA ASN A 62 0.10 18.58 -12.07
C ASN A 62 0.64 18.95 -13.46
N GLN A 63 0.95 17.96 -14.30
CA GLN A 63 1.34 18.16 -15.70
C GLN A 63 0.15 18.57 -16.58
N ASN A 64 -1.03 17.97 -16.37
CA ASN A 64 -2.26 18.35 -17.07
C ASN A 64 -2.83 19.72 -16.67
N LYS A 65 -2.43 20.27 -15.52
CA LYS A 65 -2.76 21.66 -15.13
C LYS A 65 -1.85 22.71 -15.76
N LYS A 66 -0.71 22.31 -16.34
CA LYS A 66 0.26 23.21 -16.98
C LYS A 66 0.16 23.22 -18.51
N LYS A 67 -0.77 22.46 -19.10
CA LYS A 67 -1.05 22.41 -20.53
C LYS A 67 -2.40 23.05 -20.78
#